data_AF-A0A957XU39-F1
#
_entry.id   AF-A0A957XU39-F1
#
_cell.length_a   1.000
_cell.length_b   1.000
_cell.length_c   1.000
_cell.angle_alpha   90.00
_cell.angle_beta   90.00
_cell.angle_gamma   90.00
#
_symmetry.space_group_name_H-M   'P 1'
#
loop_
_entity.id
_entity.type
_entity.pdbx_description
1 polymer ?
#
loop_
_entity_poly.entity_id
_entity_poly.type
_entity_poly.pdbx_seq_one_letter_code
_entity_poly.pdbx_strand_id
1 'polypeptide(L)'
;EIASQDLWIAALRQAGADPTVGRKLPGLLAKHGFTVKVELLNRLSPPAPERVDLLAGLPTNAAGAQELDRIARRARTLTGPWEQIVHLPFVFVTAILPES
;
A
#
# COMPACT_ATOMS: atom_id res chain seq x y z
N GLU A 1 14.03 -4.57 -8.56
CA GLU A 1 12.74 -4.65 -7.84
C GLU A 1 12.95 -4.89 -6.35
N ILE A 2 12.28 -4.12 -5.49
CA ILE A 2 12.16 -4.40 -4.05
C ILE A 2 10.71 -4.83 -3.82
N ALA A 3 10.47 -6.14 -3.82
CA ALA A 3 9.16 -6.68 -3.47
C ALA A 3 8.97 -6.59 -1.94
N SER A 4 7.95 -5.85 -1.50
CA SER A 4 7.58 -5.74 -0.07
C SER A 4 6.11 -6.10 0.18
N GLN A 5 5.37 -6.47 -0.87
CA GLN A 5 3.93 -6.75 -0.81
C GLN A 5 3.61 -7.85 0.21
N ASP A 6 4.32 -8.98 0.17
CA ASP A 6 4.03 -10.10 1.06
C ASP A 6 4.28 -9.75 2.53
N LEU A 7 5.31 -8.94 2.78
CA LEU A 7 5.62 -8.43 4.12
C LEU A 7 4.51 -7.49 4.62
N TRP A 8 4.02 -6.59 3.77
CA TRP A 8 2.85 -5.76 4.07
C TRP A 8 1.59 -6.58 4.36
N ILE A 9 1.28 -7.56 3.51
CA ILE A 9 0.11 -8.43 3.69
C ILE A 9 0.19 -9.20 5.00
N ALA A 10 1.35 -9.78 5.31
CA ALA A 10 1.56 -10.53 6.54
C ALA A 10 1.44 -9.64 7.78
N ALA A 11 2.12 -8.49 7.79
CA ALA A 11 2.11 -7.56 8.92
C ALA A 11 0.72 -6.96 9.18
N LEU A 12 -0.01 -6.58 8.12
CA LEU A 12 -1.39 -6.11 8.24
C LEU A 12 -2.32 -7.18 8.80
N ARG A 13 -2.23 -8.42 8.31
CA ARG A 13 -3.01 -9.54 8.86
C ARG A 13 -2.70 -9.79 10.32
N GLN A 14 -1.42 -9.74 10.71
CA GLN A 14 -0.99 -9.91 12.09
C GLN A 14 -1.50 -8.78 12.99
N ALA A 15 -1.63 -7.56 12.47
CA ALA A 15 -2.26 -6.43 13.14
C ALA A 15 -3.80 -6.53 13.22
N GLY A 16 -4.40 -7.59 12.67
CA GLY A 16 -5.86 -7.74 12.60
C GLY A 16 -6.53 -6.91 11.49
N ALA A 17 -5.74 -6.29 10.60
CA ALA A 17 -6.24 -5.51 9.48
C ALA A 17 -6.55 -6.41 8.27
N ASP A 18 -7.47 -5.95 7.43
CA ASP A 18 -7.76 -6.56 6.13
C ASP A 18 -6.90 -5.90 5.04
N PRO A 19 -5.87 -6.58 4.51
CA PRO A 19 -4.99 -6.01 3.47
C PRO A 19 -5.70 -5.80 2.12
N THR A 20 -6.93 -6.32 1.98
CA THR A 20 -7.76 -6.15 0.77
C THR A 20 -8.84 -5.10 0.94
N VAL A 21 -8.89 -4.40 2.07
CA VAL A 21 -9.96 -3.44 2.40
C VAL A 21 -10.16 -2.40 1.31
N GLY A 22 -9.08 -1.93 0.67
CA GLY A 22 -9.14 -0.97 -0.44
C GLY A 22 -10.02 -1.44 -1.61
N ARG A 23 -10.08 -2.75 -1.89
CA ARG A 23 -10.94 -3.32 -2.94
C ARG A 23 -12.40 -3.45 -2.51
N LYS A 24 -12.65 -3.51 -1.20
CA LYS A 24 -13.99 -3.66 -0.61
C LYS A 24 -14.67 -2.30 -0.41
N LEU A 25 -13.87 -1.25 -0.16
CA LEU A 25 -14.36 0.10 0.13
C LEU A 25 -15.35 0.63 -0.93
N PRO A 26 -15.11 0.52 -2.25
CA PRO A 26 -16.06 1.07 -3.22
C PRO A 26 -17.47 0.48 -3.10
N GLY A 27 -17.56 -0.85 -3.02
CA GLY A 27 -18.85 -1.54 -2.86
C GLY A 27 -19.50 -1.29 -1.50
N LEU A 28 -18.71 -1.17 -0.44
CA LEU A 28 -19.21 -0.84 0.90
C LEU A 28 -19.81 0.57 0.93
N LEU A 29 -19.10 1.56 0.39
CA LEU A 29 -19.51 2.96 0.40
C LEU A 29 -20.76 3.17 -0.48
N ALA A 30 -20.81 2.54 -1.65
CA ALA A 30 -21.99 2.61 -2.52
C ALA A 30 -23.25 2.06 -1.83
N LYS A 31 -23.14 0.97 -1.06
CA LYS A 31 -24.26 0.42 -0.28
C LYS A 31 -24.79 1.37 0.80
N HIS A 32 -23.96 2.30 1.26
CA HIS A 32 -24.34 3.33 2.23
C HIS A 32 -24.80 4.65 1.59
N GLY A 33 -25.08 4.65 0.28
CA GLY A 33 -25.63 5.81 -0.42
C GLY A 33 -24.59 6.84 -0.86
N PHE A 34 -23.30 6.52 -0.72
CA PHE A 34 -22.25 7.40 -1.25
C PHE A 34 -22.17 7.28 -2.78
N THR A 35 -21.95 8.43 -3.42
CA THR A 35 -21.48 8.46 -4.80
C THR A 35 -19.98 8.17 -4.80
N VAL A 36 -19.62 6.97 -5.26
CA VAL A 36 -18.23 6.49 -5.26
C VAL A 36 -17.60 6.68 -6.64
N LYS A 37 -16.39 7.23 -6.64
CA LYS A 37 -15.53 7.35 -7.83
C LYS A 37 -14.25 6.55 -7.60
N VAL A 38 -13.91 5.67 -8.54
CA VAL A 38 -12.65 4.91 -8.55
C VAL A 38 -11.85 5.32 -9.77
N GLU A 39 -10.62 5.78 -9.56
CA GLU A 39 -9.75 6.27 -10.64
C GLU A 39 -8.41 5.55 -10.61
N LEU A 40 -7.87 5.31 -11.80
CA LEU A 40 -6.47 4.94 -11.96
C LEU A 40 -5.62 6.20 -11.85
N LEU A 41 -4.54 6.15 -11.07
CA LEU A 41 -3.58 7.25 -11.05
C LEU A 41 -2.92 7.37 -12.43
N ASN A 42 -3.04 8.56 -13.03
CA ASN A 42 -2.50 8.87 -14.36
C ASN A 42 -1.01 9.24 -14.34
N ARG A 43 -0.40 9.32 -13.15
CA ARG A 43 1.03 9.56 -12.93
C ARG A 43 1.54 8.59 -11.88
N LEU A 44 2.64 7.91 -12.19
CA LEU A 44 3.40 7.16 -11.21
C LEU A 44 4.34 8.13 -10.48
N SER A 45 4.44 7.95 -9.17
CA SER A 45 5.41 8.67 -8.34
C SER A 45 6.45 7.68 -7.82
N PRO A 46 7.69 8.13 -7.56
CA PRO A 46 8.67 7.30 -6.89
C PRO A 46 8.11 6.76 -5.56
N PRO A 47 8.47 5.53 -5.16
CA PRO A 47 8.00 5.00 -3.90
C PRO A 47 8.62 5.81 -2.74
N ALA A 48 7.75 6.38 -1.90
CA ALA A 48 8.11 7.15 -0.72
C ALA A 48 9.11 6.38 0.18
N PRO A 49 10.25 6.97 0.59
CA PRO A 49 11.17 6.37 1.54
C PRO A 49 10.50 5.95 2.85
N GLU A 50 9.53 6.75 3.30
CA GLU A 50 8.76 6.60 4.55
C GLU A 50 7.95 5.30 4.58
N ARG A 51 7.74 4.63 3.44
CA ARG A 51 7.03 3.33 3.40
C ARG A 51 7.70 2.26 4.26
N VAL A 52 9.03 2.32 4.40
CA VAL A 52 9.78 1.36 5.21
C VAL A 52 9.55 1.64 6.68
N ASP A 53 9.50 2.92 7.07
CA ASP A 53 9.23 3.35 8.44
C ASP A 53 7.80 2.99 8.87
N LEU A 54 6.83 3.17 7.97
CA LEU A 54 5.45 2.73 8.19
C LEU A 54 5.35 1.22 8.40
N LEU A 55 6.06 0.43 7.60
CA LEU A 55 6.09 -1.03 7.73
C LEU A 55 6.79 -1.47 9.02
N ALA A 56 7.82 -0.74 9.46
CA ALA A 56 8.50 -0.98 10.74
C ALA A 56 7.58 -0.75 11.95
N GLY A 57 6.55 0.09 11.81
CA GLY A 57 5.53 0.30 12.84
C GLY A 57 4.52 -0.83 12.98
N LEU A 58 4.50 -1.82 12.06
CA LEU A 58 3.57 -2.94 12.12
C LEU A 58 4.15 -4.15 12.87
N PRO A 59 3.31 -4.95 13.55
CA PRO A 59 3.75 -6.18 14.17
C PRO A 59 4.26 -7.15 13.10
N THR A 60 5.46 -7.68 13.31
CA THR A 60 6.10 -8.66 12.43
C THR A 60 6.84 -9.72 13.24
N ASN A 61 7.06 -10.88 12.65
CA ASN A 61 7.86 -11.95 13.26
C ASN A 61 9.36 -11.75 12.95
N ALA A 62 10.23 -12.59 13.54
CA ALA A 62 11.69 -12.47 13.38
C ALA A 62 12.14 -12.54 11.91
N ALA A 63 11.50 -13.40 11.09
CA ALA A 63 11.80 -13.51 9.67
C ALA A 63 11.40 -12.24 8.91
N GLY A 64 10.23 -11.68 9.22
CA GLY A 64 9.75 -10.44 8.63
C GLY A 64 10.58 -9.22 9.04
N ALA A 65 11.10 -9.18 10.26
CA ALA A 65 12.03 -8.14 10.70
C ALA A 65 13.36 -8.19 9.91
N GLN A 66 13.93 -9.38 9.71
CA GLN A 66 15.15 -9.55 8.89
C GLN A 66 14.91 -9.14 7.44
N GLU A 67 13.75 -9.48 6.89
CA GLU A 67 13.38 -9.12 5.53
C GLU A 67 13.15 -7.61 5.37
N LEU A 68 12.52 -6.96 6.36
CA LEU A 68 12.38 -5.51 6.40
C LEU A 68 13.74 -4.81 6.39
N ASP A 69 14.68 -5.32 7.19
CA ASP A 69 16.05 -4.83 7.27
C ASP A 69 16.79 -4.93 5.93
N ARG A 70 16.61 -6.05 5.24
CA ARG A 70 17.16 -6.30 3.90
C ARG A 70 16.57 -5.31 2.89
N ILE A 71 15.25 -5.11 2.92
CA ILE A 71 14.52 -4.16 2.09
C ILE A 71 15.01 -2.73 2.33
N ALA A 72 15.15 -2.32 3.60
CA ALA A 72 15.61 -0.99 3.99
C ALA A 72 17.03 -0.70 3.49
N ARG A 73 17.96 -1.65 3.66
CA ARG A 73 19.33 -1.54 3.12
C ARG A 73 19.33 -1.42 1.60
N ARG A 74 18.57 -2.27 0.90
CA ARG A 74 18.51 -2.25 -0.56
C ARG A 74 17.87 -0.98 -1.11
N ALA A 75 16.85 -0.44 -0.45
CA ALA A 75 16.20 0.80 -0.85
C ALA A 75 17.17 1.99 -0.81
N ARG A 76 18.06 2.04 0.18
CA ARG A 76 19.09 3.09 0.30
C ARG A 76 20.18 3.03 -0.77
N THR A 77 20.41 1.86 -1.38
CA THR A 77 21.47 1.68 -2.40
C THR A 77 20.97 1.82 -3.83
N LEU A 78 19.67 2.03 -4.06
CA LEU A 78 19.14 2.24 -5.40
C LEU A 78 19.46 3.66 -5.88
N THR A 79 20.30 3.76 -6.91
CA THR A 79 20.69 5.03 -7.56
C THR A 79 20.11 5.19 -8.98
N GLY A 80 19.25 4.26 -9.43
CA GLY A 80 18.62 4.28 -10.76
C GLY A 80 17.27 5.01 -10.79
N PRO A 81 16.77 5.36 -11.99
CA PRO A 81 15.44 5.96 -12.13
C PRO A 81 14.38 4.99 -11.60
N TRP A 82 13.49 5.51 -10.75
CA TRP A 82 12.38 4.78 -10.11
C TRP A 82 11.48 4.04 -11.11
N GLU A 83 11.51 4.45 -12.39
CA GLU A 83 10.81 3.88 -13.55
C GLU A 83 11.20 2.40 -13.83
N GLN A 84 12.29 1.89 -13.24
CA GLN A 84 12.68 0.47 -13.32
C GLN A 84 12.00 -0.42 -12.26
N ILE A 85 10.99 0.11 -11.56
CA ILE A 85 10.19 -0.61 -10.58
C ILE A 85 8.78 -0.80 -11.17
N VAL A 86 8.39 -2.05 -11.41
CA VAL A 86 7.02 -2.39 -11.82
C VAL A 86 6.10 -2.13 -10.61
N HIS A 87 5.36 -1.03 -10.65
CA HIS A 87 4.27 -0.77 -9.71
C HIS A 87 2.96 -1.31 -10.27
N LEU A 88 2.24 -2.09 -9.47
CA LEU A 88 0.83 -2.42 -9.72
C LEU A 88 -0.02 -1.13 -9.69
N PRO A 89 -1.12 -1.06 -10.46
CA PRO A 89 -1.96 0.13 -10.54
C PRO A 89 -2.45 0.55 -9.16
N PHE A 90 -2.11 1.79 -8.78
CA PHE A 90 -2.69 2.44 -7.62
C PHE A 90 -4.09 2.93 -7.98
N VAL A 91 -5.08 2.46 -7.23
CA VAL A 91 -6.46 2.93 -7.32
C VAL A 91 -6.70 4.01 -6.27
N PHE A 92 -7.31 5.11 -6.68
CA PHE A 92 -7.79 6.15 -5.78
C PHE A 92 -9.31 6.00 -5.63
N VAL A 93 -9.80 6.01 -4.38
CA VAL A 93 -11.23 5.86 -4.07
C VAL A 93 -11.70 7.11 -3.35
N THR A 94 -12.65 7.82 -3.97
CA THR A 94 -13.34 8.97 -3.36
C THR A 94 -14.81 8.63 -3.19
N ALA A 95 -15.41 9.04 -2.08
CA ALA A 95 -16.83 8.87 -1.82
C ALA A 95 -17.38 10.16 -1.24
N ILE A 96 -18.52 10.61 -1.77
CA ILE A 96 -19.24 11.80 -1.30
C ILE A 96 -20.66 11.37 -0.96
N LEU A 97 -21.11 11.74 0.25
CA LEU A 97 -22.51 11.56 0.64
C LEU A 97 -23.29 12.77 0.10
N PRO A 98 -24.32 12.57 -0.74
CA PRO A 98 -25.15 13.69 -1.20
C PRO A 98 -25.86 14.36 -0.03
N GLU A 99 -25.94 15.69 -0.02
CA GLU A 99 -26.83 16.41 0.89
C GLU A 99 -28.29 16.04 0.54
N SER A 100 -29.11 15.79 1.58
CA SER A 100 -30.51 15.36 1.46
C SER A 100 -31.45 16.52 1.09
#